data_AF-A0A935Q6A2-F1
#
_entry.id   AF-A0A935Q6A2-F1
#
_cell.length_a   1.000
_cell.length_b   1.000
_cell.length_c   1.000
_cell.angle_alpha   90.00
_cell.angle_beta   90.00
_cell.angle_gamma   90.00
#
_symmetry.space_group_name_H-M   'P 1'
#
loop_
_entity.id
_entity.type
_entity.pdbx_description
1 polymer ?
#
loop_
_entity_poly.entity_id
_entity_poly.type
_entity_poly.pdbx_seq_one_letter_code
_entity_poly.pdbx_strand_id
1 'polypeptide(L)'
;MRLGNQNLRIASSITSVAGVSSAKFIETNGSGVLTKEGLNTTAFVYPVGFSGTEFNPLSITTREQLTTVSVRWLQNVLTNGLSGAQLHQILLTIARWLRTLAGACNLILREWVPGVELPGFNRAKSGIARYNSGTDWDLPASNVLAANGSGPYTRQWSCFCTC
;
A
#
# COMPACT_ATOMS: atom_id res chain seq x y z
N MET A 1 -1.10 -16.27 -6.04
CA MET A 1 -1.90 -16.96 -4.99
C MET A 1 -3.03 -16.03 -4.58
N ARG A 2 -4.26 -16.53 -4.43
CA ARG A 2 -5.39 -15.71 -3.97
C ARG A 2 -5.71 -15.98 -2.51
N LEU A 3 -5.88 -14.92 -1.72
CA LEU A 3 -6.16 -15.02 -0.28
C LEU A 3 -7.65 -15.12 0.06
N GLY A 4 -8.53 -14.46 -0.71
CA GLY A 4 -9.93 -14.32 -0.30
C GLY A 4 -10.03 -13.68 1.10
N ASN A 5 -10.62 -14.38 2.06
CA ASN A 5 -10.78 -13.90 3.45
C ASN A 5 -9.67 -14.40 4.40
N GLN A 6 -8.70 -15.16 3.89
CA GLN A 6 -7.65 -15.78 4.71
C GLN A 6 -6.42 -14.88 4.83
N ASN A 7 -5.75 -14.94 5.97
CA ASN A 7 -4.51 -14.20 6.19
C ASN A 7 -3.30 -15.07 5.88
N LEU A 8 -2.28 -14.46 5.26
CA LEU A 8 -0.97 -15.08 5.06
C LEU A 8 0.07 -14.36 5.91
N ARG A 9 0.85 -15.12 6.67
CA ARG A 9 1.87 -14.59 7.58
C ARG A 9 3.27 -15.00 7.09
N ILE A 10 4.14 -14.01 6.95
CA ILE A 10 5.55 -14.15 6.65
C ILE A 10 6.33 -13.92 7.94
N ALA A 11 7.03 -14.97 8.39
CA ALA A 11 7.81 -14.96 9.62
C ALA A 11 8.92 -13.89 9.60
N SER A 12 9.38 -13.50 10.79
CA SER A 12 10.45 -12.50 10.95
C SER A 12 11.75 -12.88 10.26
N SER A 13 12.08 -14.19 10.22
CA SER A 13 13.28 -14.75 9.59
C SER A 13 13.34 -14.61 8.07
N ILE A 14 12.20 -14.39 7.40
CA ILE A 14 12.16 -14.21 5.94
C ILE A 14 12.41 -12.74 5.60
N THR A 15 13.47 -12.45 4.86
CA THR A 15 13.88 -11.07 4.52
C THR A 15 13.40 -10.62 3.14
N SER A 16 13.06 -11.56 2.25
CA SER A 16 12.56 -11.26 0.90
C SER A 16 11.66 -12.37 0.35
N VAL A 17 10.88 -12.05 -0.68
CA VAL A 17 10.14 -13.03 -1.49
C VAL A 17 10.81 -13.10 -2.85
N ALA A 18 11.19 -14.29 -3.30
CA ALA A 18 11.87 -14.47 -4.58
C ALA A 18 10.88 -14.45 -5.75
N GLY A 19 11.33 -13.94 -6.90
CA GLY A 19 10.61 -14.03 -8.17
C GLY A 19 9.33 -13.17 -8.25
N VAL A 20 9.23 -12.12 -7.43
CA VAL A 20 8.10 -11.18 -7.43
C VAL A 20 7.97 -10.51 -8.80
N SER A 21 6.78 -10.61 -9.40
CA SER A 21 6.47 -9.98 -10.69
C SER A 21 4.96 -9.85 -10.88
N SER A 22 4.53 -9.20 -11.97
CA SER A 22 3.13 -9.18 -12.39
C SER A 22 2.55 -10.56 -12.71
N ALA A 23 3.39 -11.59 -12.87
CA ALA A 23 2.95 -12.98 -13.02
C ALA A 23 3.01 -13.77 -11.69
N LYS A 24 3.67 -13.24 -10.66
CA LYS A 24 3.98 -13.93 -9.40
C LYS A 24 3.77 -12.99 -8.21
N PHE A 25 2.53 -12.94 -7.74
CA PHE A 25 2.12 -12.12 -6.60
C PHE A 25 0.94 -12.74 -5.84
N ILE A 26 0.57 -12.09 -4.73
CA ILE A 26 -0.51 -12.47 -3.82
C ILE A 26 -1.70 -11.53 -4.05
N GLU A 27 -2.84 -12.10 -4.47
CA GLU A 27 -4.10 -11.38 -4.63
C GLU A 27 -4.82 -11.26 -3.29
N THR A 28 -5.10 -10.02 -2.88
CA THR A 28 -5.80 -9.64 -1.63
C THR A 28 -7.25 -9.23 -1.90
N ASN A 29 -7.93 -9.99 -2.77
CA ASN A 29 -9.25 -9.70 -3.35
C ASN A 29 -10.48 -9.92 -2.43
N GLY A 30 -10.26 -10.15 -1.15
CA GLY A 30 -11.27 -10.35 -0.10
C GLY A 30 -10.72 -9.82 1.22
N SER A 31 -11.27 -10.16 2.39
CA SER A 31 -10.84 -9.55 3.66
C SER A 31 -9.43 -9.94 4.14
N GLY A 32 -8.78 -10.88 3.46
CA GLY A 32 -7.46 -11.40 3.80
C GLY A 32 -6.32 -10.40 3.63
N VAL A 33 -5.33 -10.49 4.52
CA VAL A 33 -4.13 -9.63 4.51
C VAL A 33 -2.85 -10.44 4.39
N LEU A 34 -1.81 -9.83 3.83
CA LEU A 34 -0.43 -10.30 3.91
C LEU A 34 0.28 -9.62 5.08
N THR A 35 0.69 -10.38 6.08
CA THR A 35 1.38 -9.89 7.27
C THR A 35 2.87 -10.24 7.21
N LYS A 36 3.76 -9.25 7.33
CA LYS A 36 5.17 -9.45 7.62
C LYS A 36 5.45 -9.15 9.07
N GLU A 37 6.09 -10.08 9.75
CA GLU A 37 6.55 -9.89 11.13
C GLU A 37 7.96 -9.36 11.19
N GLY A 38 8.27 -8.62 12.25
CA GLY A 38 9.63 -8.14 12.50
C GLY A 38 10.16 -7.26 11.37
N LEU A 39 9.30 -6.45 10.74
CA LEU A 39 9.77 -5.43 9.82
C LEU A 39 10.61 -4.41 10.58
N ASN A 40 11.77 -4.05 10.03
CA ASN A 40 12.71 -3.10 10.62
C ASN A 40 13.19 -2.09 9.55
N THR A 41 14.41 -1.58 9.73
CA THR A 41 15.08 -0.67 8.80
C THR A 41 15.35 -1.27 7.41
N THR A 42 15.31 -2.60 7.27
CA THR A 42 15.43 -3.28 5.97
C THR A 42 14.08 -3.34 5.27
N ALA A 43 14.05 -2.88 4.02
CA ALA A 43 12.83 -2.81 3.25
C ALA A 43 12.31 -4.21 2.90
N PHE A 44 11.02 -4.43 3.15
CA PHE A 44 10.33 -5.62 2.68
C PHE A 44 9.38 -5.26 1.54
N VAL A 45 9.52 -5.97 0.42
CA VAL A 45 8.61 -5.85 -0.72
C VAL A 45 7.45 -6.82 -0.50
N TYR A 46 6.26 -6.27 -0.29
CA TYR A 46 4.99 -7.00 -0.30
C TYR A 46 4.59 -7.23 -1.75
N PRO A 47 4.59 -8.49 -2.24
CA PRO A 47 4.18 -8.79 -3.60
C PRO A 47 2.66 -8.95 -3.65
N VAL A 48 1.95 -7.84 -3.48
CA VAL A 48 0.49 -7.84 -3.41
C VAL A 48 -0.14 -7.21 -4.64
N GLY A 49 -1.39 -7.58 -4.87
CA GLY A 49 -2.27 -7.01 -5.87
C GLY A 49 -3.73 -7.30 -5.51
N PHE A 50 -4.67 -6.86 -6.35
CA PHE A 50 -6.09 -7.14 -6.12
C PHE A 50 -6.63 -8.24 -7.01
N SER A 51 -6.46 -8.13 -8.32
CA SER A 51 -6.80 -9.18 -9.28
C SER A 51 -5.57 -9.66 -10.05
N GLY A 52 -5.72 -10.72 -10.85
CA GLY A 52 -4.66 -11.33 -11.66
C GLY A 52 -3.94 -10.36 -12.62
N THR A 53 -4.50 -9.18 -12.87
CA THR A 53 -3.91 -8.13 -13.72
C THR A 53 -3.51 -6.87 -12.96
N GLU A 54 -3.78 -6.79 -11.66
CA GLU A 54 -3.57 -5.60 -10.83
C GLU A 54 -2.45 -5.85 -9.82
N PHE A 55 -1.26 -6.14 -10.32
CA PHE A 55 -0.04 -6.23 -9.50
C PHE A 55 0.42 -4.83 -9.10
N ASN A 56 0.65 -4.62 -7.79
CA ASN A 56 1.03 -3.32 -7.26
C ASN A 56 1.87 -3.50 -5.98
N PRO A 57 3.17 -3.75 -6.14
CA PRO A 57 4.02 -4.07 -5.00
C PRO A 57 4.18 -2.87 -4.07
N LEU A 58 4.42 -3.17 -2.80
CA LEU A 58 4.63 -2.14 -1.79
C LEU A 58 5.91 -2.42 -1.05
N SER A 59 6.78 -1.41 -0.93
CA SER A 59 7.98 -1.51 -0.12
C SER A 59 7.81 -0.73 1.17
N ILE A 60 7.98 -1.39 2.31
CA ILE A 60 7.84 -0.75 3.63
C ILE A 60 9.12 -0.96 4.43
N THR A 61 9.56 0.08 5.13
CA THR A 61 10.53 0.03 6.22
C THR A 61 9.94 0.66 7.48
N THR A 62 10.42 0.24 8.65
CA THR A 62 10.21 0.96 9.90
C THR A 62 11.52 1.56 10.38
N ARG A 63 11.46 2.65 11.16
CA ARG A 63 12.68 3.36 11.56
C ARG A 63 13.40 2.70 12.74
N GLU A 64 12.69 2.21 13.76
CA GLU A 64 13.34 1.96 15.06
C GLU A 64 12.80 0.75 15.86
N GLN A 65 11.68 0.14 15.48
CA GLN A 65 11.11 -1.02 16.18
C GLN A 65 10.76 -2.15 15.21
N LEU A 66 10.96 -3.39 15.65
CA LEU A 66 10.41 -4.56 14.99
C LEU A 66 8.89 -4.44 15.01
N THR A 67 8.30 -4.25 13.84
CA THR A 67 6.86 -4.04 13.71
C THR A 67 6.27 -5.15 12.86
N THR A 68 5.14 -5.67 13.32
CA THR A 68 4.28 -6.51 12.48
C THR A 68 3.41 -5.61 11.64
N VAL A 69 3.49 -5.80 10.33
CA VAL A 69 2.84 -4.94 9.34
C VAL A 69 2.00 -5.81 8.42
N SER A 70 0.70 -5.50 8.36
CA SER A 70 -0.23 -6.16 7.46
C SER A 70 -0.59 -5.27 6.31
N VAL A 71 -0.67 -5.84 5.10
CA VAL A 71 -1.00 -5.13 3.86
C VAL A 71 -2.11 -5.86 3.14
N ARG A 72 -3.08 -5.09 2.66
CA ARG A 72 -4.12 -5.51 1.72
C ARG A 72 -4.38 -4.40 0.72
N TRP A 73 -4.60 -4.79 -0.53
CA TRP A 73 -5.04 -3.91 -1.60
C TRP A 73 -6.56 -3.92 -1.68
N LEU A 74 -7.16 -2.74 -1.78
CA LEU A 74 -8.59 -2.57 -2.04
C LEU A 74 -8.77 -2.04 -3.46
N GLN A 75 -9.76 -2.58 -4.18
CA GLN A 75 -10.11 -2.11 -5.52
C GLN A 75 -10.48 -0.63 -5.56
N ASN A 76 -11.15 -0.18 -4.50
CA ASN A 76 -11.70 1.15 -4.39
C ASN A 76 -11.31 1.75 -3.03
N VAL A 77 -11.06 3.06 -3.01
CA VAL A 77 -11.04 3.87 -1.79
C VAL A 77 -12.50 4.13 -1.46
N LEU A 78 -12.85 3.84 -0.21
CA LEU A 78 -14.19 3.99 0.30
C LEU A 78 -14.19 5.13 1.34
N THR A 79 -15.32 5.83 1.47
CA THR A 79 -15.48 6.98 2.37
C THR A 79 -15.09 6.66 3.81
N ASN A 80 -15.31 5.41 4.27
CA ASN A 80 -15.04 4.99 5.65
C ASN A 80 -13.89 3.97 5.74
N GLY A 81 -12.92 4.05 4.82
CA GLY A 81 -11.72 3.21 4.80
C GLY A 81 -11.95 1.76 4.31
N LEU A 82 -12.93 1.04 4.87
CA LEU A 82 -13.37 -0.32 4.47
C LEU A 82 -14.82 -0.40 4.03
N SER A 83 -15.60 0.66 4.23
CA SER A 83 -17.03 0.67 3.97
C SER A 83 -17.46 2.03 3.44
N GLY A 84 -18.74 2.12 3.05
CA GLY A 84 -19.31 3.33 2.49
C GLY A 84 -19.16 3.41 0.97
N ALA A 85 -19.42 4.59 0.43
CA ALA A 85 -19.41 4.83 -1.01
C ALA A 85 -17.98 4.88 -1.56
N GLN A 86 -17.82 4.52 -2.84
CA GLN A 86 -16.56 4.70 -3.55
C GLN A 86 -16.29 6.19 -3.78
N LEU A 87 -15.08 6.62 -3.43
CA LEU A 87 -14.57 7.94 -3.80
C LEU A 87 -14.05 7.89 -5.25
N HIS A 88 -14.62 8.71 -6.13
CA HIS A 88 -14.31 8.75 -7.57
C HIS A 88 -13.42 9.94 -7.98
N GLN A 89 -13.04 10.82 -7.05
CA GLN A 89 -12.46 12.12 -7.38
C GLN A 89 -10.93 12.14 -7.35
N ILE A 90 -10.28 11.53 -8.35
CA ILE A 90 -8.83 11.77 -8.65
C ILE A 90 -7.87 11.00 -7.73
N LEU A 91 -7.91 9.67 -7.77
CA LEU A 91 -6.86 8.86 -7.16
C LEU A 91 -6.50 7.66 -8.06
N LEU A 92 -5.20 7.46 -8.28
CA LEU A 92 -4.71 6.09 -8.40
C LEU A 92 -4.99 5.45 -7.04
N THR A 93 -6.07 4.70 -6.98
CA THR A 93 -6.74 4.39 -5.74
C THR A 93 -6.14 3.13 -5.13
N ILE A 94 -4.95 3.26 -4.55
CA ILE A 94 -4.33 2.17 -3.79
C ILE A 94 -4.78 2.33 -2.35
N ALA A 95 -6.00 1.87 -2.04
CA ALA A 95 -6.44 1.85 -0.66
C ALA A 95 -5.71 0.72 0.07
N ARG A 96 -4.84 1.13 1.00
CA ARG A 96 -4.00 0.23 1.80
C ARG A 96 -4.57 0.14 3.18
N TRP A 97 -4.85 -1.08 3.60
CA TRP A 97 -5.00 -1.36 5.03
C TRP A 97 -3.65 -1.70 5.61
N LEU A 98 -3.13 -0.76 6.41
CA LEU A 98 -1.93 -0.93 7.21
C LEU A 98 -2.36 -1.09 8.66
N ARG A 99 -2.19 -2.30 9.21
CA ARG A 99 -2.24 -2.49 10.67
C ARG A 99 -0.81 -2.66 11.15
N THR A 100 -0.30 -1.63 11.81
CA THR A 100 0.99 -1.58 12.49
C THR A 100 0.75 -1.56 13.99
N LEU A 101 1.50 -2.39 14.73
CA LEU A 101 1.60 -2.25 16.18
C LEU A 101 2.74 -1.27 16.45
N ALA A 102 2.42 0.02 16.63
CA ALA A 102 3.29 1.15 16.99
C ALA A 102 4.58 1.38 16.15
N GLY A 103 4.84 2.65 15.79
CA GLY A 103 6.16 3.13 15.36
C GLY A 103 6.16 4.04 14.12
N ALA A 104 7.23 4.82 13.93
CA ALA A 104 7.45 5.58 12.70
C ALA A 104 7.78 4.64 11.55
N CYS A 105 7.11 4.80 10.40
CA CYS A 105 7.36 4.00 9.21
C CYS A 105 7.64 4.89 8.00
N ASN A 106 8.48 4.39 7.10
CA ASN A 106 8.61 4.99 5.77
C ASN A 106 7.85 4.08 4.80
N LEU A 107 6.83 4.64 4.18
CA LEU A 107 6.05 3.96 3.17
C LEU A 107 6.57 4.35 1.78
N ILE A 108 7.06 3.37 1.03
CA ILE A 108 7.46 3.56 -0.36
C ILE A 108 6.46 2.80 -1.23
N LEU A 109 5.54 3.54 -1.85
CA LEU A 109 4.77 3.01 -2.98
C LEU A 109 5.73 2.82 -4.16
N ARG A 110 6.02 1.55 -4.46
CA ARG A 110 6.74 1.20 -5.67
C ARG A 110 5.74 0.90 -6.78
N GLU A 111 5.86 1.71 -7.83
CA GLU A 111 5.64 1.31 -9.22
C GLU A 111 4.17 1.13 -9.60
N TRP A 112 3.59 2.21 -10.14
CA TRP A 112 2.46 2.08 -11.06
C TRP A 112 2.93 2.42 -12.48
N VAL A 113 2.37 1.72 -13.46
CA VAL A 113 2.70 1.94 -14.87
C VAL A 113 1.83 3.05 -15.47
N PRO A 114 2.31 3.81 -16.46
CA PRO A 114 1.48 4.77 -17.18
C PRO A 114 0.28 4.06 -17.83
N GLY A 115 -0.90 4.68 -17.75
CA GLY A 115 -2.13 4.22 -18.39
C GLY A 115 -3.10 3.50 -17.45
N VAL A 116 -2.70 3.18 -16.21
CA VAL A 116 -3.59 2.62 -15.18
C VAL A 116 -4.22 3.71 -14.30
N GLU A 117 -3.88 4.98 -14.56
CA GLU A 117 -4.48 6.10 -13.86
C GLU A 117 -5.90 6.39 -14.33
N LEU A 118 -6.76 6.80 -13.38
CA LEU A 118 -8.08 7.31 -13.70
C LEU A 118 -7.98 8.58 -14.56
N PRO A 119 -8.97 8.83 -15.44
CA PRO A 119 -9.05 10.09 -16.18
C PRO A 119 -8.94 11.30 -15.25
N GLY A 120 -8.10 12.27 -15.62
CA GLY A 120 -7.85 13.47 -14.82
C GLY A 120 -6.81 13.33 -13.71
N PHE A 121 -6.20 12.15 -13.51
CA PHE A 121 -5.07 12.00 -12.58
C PHE A 121 -3.89 12.87 -13.01
N ASN A 122 -3.47 13.78 -12.13
CA ASN A 122 -2.34 14.66 -12.37
C ASN A 122 -1.07 14.10 -11.70
N ARG A 123 -0.16 13.53 -12.50
CA ARG A 123 1.12 12.99 -12.00
C ARG A 123 2.02 14.05 -11.36
N ALA A 124 1.86 15.33 -11.68
CA ALA A 124 2.58 16.42 -11.02
C ALA A 124 2.02 16.75 -9.62
N LYS A 125 0.85 16.20 -9.26
CA LYS A 125 0.16 16.41 -7.98
C LYS A 125 -0.39 15.09 -7.44
N SER A 126 0.51 14.21 -7.02
CA SER A 126 0.19 12.89 -6.48
C SER A 126 0.66 12.73 -5.04
N GLY A 127 -0.02 11.91 -4.25
CA GLY A 127 0.31 11.73 -2.84
C GLY A 127 -0.23 10.43 -2.26
N ILE A 128 0.13 10.16 -1.02
CA ILE A 128 -0.31 8.98 -0.26
C ILE A 128 -1.19 9.46 0.88
N ALA A 129 -2.48 9.13 0.85
CA ALA A 129 -3.40 9.48 1.92
C ALA A 129 -3.40 8.42 3.04
N ARG A 130 -3.63 8.85 4.29
CA ARG A 130 -3.93 7.98 5.42
C ARG A 130 -5.41 8.11 5.76
N TYR A 131 -6.11 6.99 5.91
CA TYR A 131 -7.43 7.02 6.52
C TYR A 131 -7.29 7.19 8.03
N ASN A 132 -7.93 8.23 8.59
CA ASN A 132 -8.05 8.43 10.02
C ASN A 132 -9.39 7.84 10.47
N SER A 133 -9.34 6.81 11.33
CA SER A 133 -10.52 6.04 11.73
C SER A 133 -11.62 6.95 12.29
N GLY A 134 -12.81 6.90 11.68
CA GLY A 134 -13.97 7.67 12.12
C GLY A 134 -13.97 9.14 11.68
N THR A 135 -12.99 9.58 10.89
CA THR A 135 -12.99 10.90 10.25
C THR A 135 -12.98 10.76 8.74
N ASP A 136 -11.83 10.99 8.10
CA ASP A 136 -11.70 11.03 6.64
C ASP A 136 -10.29 10.61 6.21
N TRP A 137 -10.06 10.56 4.91
CA TRP A 137 -8.75 10.45 4.29
C TRP A 137 -7.97 11.75 4.45
N ASP A 138 -6.88 11.69 5.19
CA ASP A 138 -5.93 12.78 5.34
C ASP A 138 -4.82 12.67 4.29
N LEU A 139 -4.76 13.67 3.42
CA LEU A 139 -3.67 13.88 2.47
C LEU A 139 -3.09 15.28 2.70
N PRO A 140 -2.06 15.42 3.56
CA PRO A 140 -1.48 16.71 3.82
C PRO A 140 -0.86 17.28 2.54
N ALA A 141 -0.98 18.60 2.32
CA ALA A 141 -0.46 19.26 1.13
C ALA A 141 1.04 19.04 0.93
N SER A 142 1.80 18.86 2.01
CA SER A 142 3.22 18.51 1.99
C SER A 142 3.53 17.15 1.33
N ASN A 143 2.53 16.27 1.20
CA ASN A 143 2.64 14.97 0.53
C ASN A 143 2.14 14.97 -0.92
N VAL A 144 1.59 16.09 -1.39
CA VAL A 144 1.14 16.26 -2.78
C VAL A 144 2.28 16.82 -3.61
N LEU A 145 2.99 15.93 -4.31
CA LEU A 145 4.16 16.25 -5.10
C LEU A 145 4.12 15.52 -6.45
N ALA A 146 5.04 15.85 -7.34
CA ALA A 146 5.22 15.07 -8.55
C ALA A 146 5.58 13.61 -8.22
N ALA A 147 5.00 12.70 -9.00
CA ALA A 147 5.46 11.32 -9.09
C ALA A 147 6.91 11.28 -9.56
N ASN A 148 7.70 10.37 -8.99
CA ASN A 148 9.05 10.11 -9.48
C ASN A 148 9.02 9.06 -10.58
N GLY A 149 9.98 9.11 -11.51
CA GLY A 149 10.11 8.16 -12.61
C GLY A 149 9.34 8.56 -13.87
N SER A 150 9.50 7.77 -14.93
CA SER A 150 8.89 7.98 -16.25
C SER A 150 8.27 6.67 -16.76
N GLY A 151 7.55 5.99 -15.86
CA GLY A 151 7.05 4.63 -16.07
C GLY A 151 8.13 3.57 -15.80
N PRO A 152 8.03 2.79 -14.72
CA PRO A 152 7.06 2.89 -13.63
C PRO A 152 7.26 4.13 -12.75
N TYR A 153 6.16 4.65 -12.20
CA TYR A 153 6.14 5.81 -11.30
C TYR A 153 6.15 5.39 -9.84
N THR A 154 6.74 6.22 -8.97
CA THR A 154 6.83 5.95 -7.53
C THR A 154 6.43 7.16 -6.69
N ARG A 155 5.96 6.88 -5.47
CA ARG A 155 5.75 7.88 -4.41
C ARG A 155 6.23 7.34 -3.06
N GLN A 156 6.78 8.23 -2.26
CA GLN A 156 7.21 7.91 -0.90
C GLN A 156 6.56 8.89 0.06
N TRP A 157 6.15 8.36 1.21
CA TRP A 157 5.68 9.16 2.33
C TRP A 157 6.22 8.58 3.64
N SER A 158 6.87 9.43 4.42
CA SER A 158 7.28 9.10 5.78
C SER A 158 6.12 9.48 6.71
N CYS A 159 5.57 8.52 7.45
CA CYS A 159 4.46 8.78 8.36
C CYS A 159 4.70 8.15 9.74
N PHE A 160 4.03 8.72 10.74
CA PHE A 160 3.91 8.09 12.05
C PHE A 160 2.73 7.12 12.01
N CYS A 161 2.97 5.84 12.29
CA CYS A 161 1.88 4.93 12.63
C CYS A 161 1.60 5.03 14.11
N THR A 162 0.65 5.89 14.47
CA THR A 162 0.06 5.95 15.81
C THR A 162 -1.12 4.99 15.87
N CYS A 163 -1.12 4.16 16.90
CA CYS A 163 -2.21 3.24 17.25
C CYS A 163 -3.45 4.01 17.69
#